data_AF-A0A7V8FRP5-F1
#
_entry.id   AF-A0A7V8FRP5-F1
#
_cell.length_a   1.000
_cell.length_b   1.000
_cell.length_c   1.000
_cell.angle_alpha   90.00
_cell.angle_beta   90.00
_cell.angle_gamma   90.00
#
_symmetry.space_group_name_H-M   'P 1'
#
loop_
_entity.id
_entity.type
_entity.pdbx_description
1 polymer ?
#
loop_
_entity_poly.entity_id
_entity_poly.type
_entity_poly.pdbx_seq_one_letter_code
_entity_poly.pdbx_strand_id
1 'polypeptide(L)'
;MPAPVSSSIPAPDAPAGANPPINLTNHFLIAMPGLEDELFGKSVVYLCEHNENGALGLMINKPSDFSLKHLFEKVELPLGRADLADQPVFQGGPLQTEHGFVLHDAMSEGVLAGLSAVRVQRRQMRRRIAEAAEQLVEEVLAAEAGHGEGERVAAQDVDLQSQARPPVEGGDEPAPEDDAAESAYASTLRIPSGGLEMTTSRDVLEAVASGAGPRRLLVSLGYASWGQGQLESELAENNWLTVSADASVIFDTPVEQRYSRALSLLGISEYMLSQQAGHA
;
A
#
# COMPACT_ATOMS: atom_id res chain seq x y z
N MET A 1 -49.33 -49.21 -23.99
CA MET A 1 -48.66 -47.92 -24.23
C MET A 1 -48.46 -47.22 -22.90
N PRO A 2 -47.21 -47.03 -22.44
CA PRO A 2 -46.85 -45.98 -21.50
C PRO A 2 -46.12 -44.83 -22.22
N ALA A 3 -46.31 -43.60 -21.74
CA ALA A 3 -45.71 -42.38 -22.27
C ALA A 3 -44.17 -42.34 -22.06
N PRO A 4 -43.38 -41.68 -22.94
CA PRO A 4 -41.96 -41.53 -22.73
C PRO A 4 -41.68 -40.46 -21.66
N VAL A 5 -40.78 -40.78 -20.74
CA VAL A 5 -40.22 -39.84 -19.76
C VAL A 5 -39.23 -38.92 -20.48
N SER A 6 -39.51 -37.63 -20.51
CA SER A 6 -38.56 -36.59 -20.93
C SER A 6 -37.39 -36.55 -19.96
N SER A 7 -36.27 -37.14 -20.33
CA SER A 7 -34.97 -36.86 -19.73
C SER A 7 -34.53 -35.45 -20.14
N SER A 8 -34.75 -34.49 -19.27
CA SER A 8 -34.19 -33.14 -19.37
C SER A 8 -32.67 -33.25 -19.24
N ILE A 9 -31.98 -33.07 -20.37
CA ILE A 9 -30.51 -32.92 -20.41
C ILE A 9 -30.22 -31.50 -19.91
N PRO A 10 -29.46 -31.29 -18.81
CA PRO A 10 -29.01 -29.96 -18.47
C PRO A 10 -27.96 -29.54 -19.52
N ALA A 11 -28.15 -28.36 -20.12
CA ALA A 11 -27.17 -27.77 -21.01
C ALA A 11 -25.85 -27.55 -20.26
N PRO A 12 -24.69 -27.89 -20.86
CA PRO A 12 -23.41 -27.47 -20.31
C PRO A 12 -23.17 -26.00 -20.69
N ASP A 13 -23.73 -25.06 -19.92
CA ASP A 13 -23.22 -23.68 -19.89
C ASP A 13 -21.95 -23.61 -19.01
N ALA A 14 -20.94 -24.40 -19.39
CA ALA A 14 -19.59 -24.12 -18.96
C ALA A 14 -19.02 -23.10 -19.94
N PRO A 15 -18.79 -21.83 -19.56
CA PRO A 15 -18.06 -20.93 -20.43
C PRO A 15 -16.69 -21.55 -20.71
N ALA A 16 -16.35 -21.53 -22.00
CA ALA A 16 -15.17 -22.12 -22.58
C ALA A 16 -13.90 -21.80 -21.79
N GLY A 17 -13.09 -22.83 -21.56
CA GLY A 17 -11.62 -22.84 -21.44
C GLY A 17 -10.86 -21.52 -21.30
N ALA A 18 -11.22 -20.66 -20.35
CA ALA A 18 -10.35 -19.60 -19.89
C ALA A 18 -9.37 -20.27 -18.93
N ASN A 19 -8.16 -20.53 -19.41
CA ASN A 19 -7.04 -20.78 -18.52
C ASN A 19 -7.06 -19.65 -17.47
N PRO A 20 -7.05 -19.94 -16.16
CA PRO A 20 -7.14 -18.88 -15.16
C PRO A 20 -6.06 -17.83 -15.47
N PRO A 21 -6.40 -16.53 -15.52
CA PRO A 21 -5.44 -15.49 -15.83
C PRO A 21 -4.25 -15.63 -14.87
N ILE A 22 -3.04 -15.51 -15.42
CA ILE A 22 -1.81 -15.72 -14.66
C ILE A 22 -1.71 -14.61 -13.60
N ASN A 23 -2.03 -14.92 -12.35
CA ASN A 23 -1.84 -13.98 -11.24
C ASN A 23 -0.41 -14.07 -10.73
N LEU A 24 0.32 -12.96 -10.83
CA LEU A 24 1.74 -12.84 -10.43
C LEU A 24 1.91 -12.02 -9.15
N THR A 25 0.82 -11.78 -8.42
CA THR A 25 0.90 -11.20 -7.08
C THR A 25 1.80 -12.09 -6.21
N ASN A 26 2.62 -11.48 -5.34
CA ASN A 26 3.62 -12.18 -4.55
C ASN A 26 4.69 -12.91 -5.39
N HIS A 27 5.08 -12.34 -6.52
CA HIS A 27 6.21 -12.80 -7.33
C HIS A 27 7.27 -11.71 -7.46
N PHE A 28 8.50 -12.12 -7.75
CA PHE A 28 9.53 -11.24 -8.25
C PHE A 28 9.51 -11.21 -9.77
N LEU A 29 9.62 -10.02 -10.34
CA LEU A 29 10.08 -9.78 -11.70
C LEU A 29 11.58 -9.49 -11.65
N ILE A 30 12.35 -10.26 -12.40
CA ILE A 30 13.80 -10.11 -12.48
C ILE A 30 14.12 -9.63 -13.88
N ALA A 31 14.67 -8.42 -13.99
CA ALA A 31 15.04 -7.85 -15.27
C ALA A 31 16.11 -8.71 -15.95
N MET A 32 15.89 -9.08 -17.21
CA MET A 32 16.91 -9.79 -17.98
C MET A 32 18.14 -8.89 -18.21
N PRO A 33 19.37 -9.45 -18.24
CA PRO A 33 20.59 -8.64 -18.42
C PRO A 33 20.62 -7.81 -19.71
N GLY A 34 19.84 -8.19 -20.72
CA GLY A 34 19.70 -7.48 -21.99
C GLY A 34 18.63 -6.37 -22.00
N LEU A 35 17.97 -6.11 -20.87
CA LEU A 35 16.98 -5.03 -20.76
C LEU A 35 17.70 -3.67 -20.82
N GLU A 36 17.57 -2.95 -21.93
CA GLU A 36 18.18 -1.62 -22.19
C GLU A 36 17.39 -0.47 -21.54
N ASP A 37 16.85 -0.68 -20.35
CA ASP A 37 16.20 0.35 -19.55
C ASP A 37 17.13 0.78 -18.41
N GLU A 38 17.50 2.07 -18.35
CA GLU A 38 18.42 2.59 -17.33
C GLU A 38 17.86 2.49 -15.90
N LEU A 39 16.54 2.55 -15.75
CA LEU A 39 15.87 2.48 -14.45
C LEU A 39 15.74 1.02 -14.00
N PHE A 40 15.31 0.14 -14.91
CA PHE A 40 14.99 -1.25 -14.60
C PHE A 40 16.14 -2.24 -14.85
N GLY A 41 17.25 -1.81 -15.46
CA GLY A 41 18.42 -2.65 -15.68
C GLY A 41 18.94 -3.28 -14.39
N LYS A 42 19.07 -4.62 -14.37
CA LYS A 42 19.40 -5.43 -13.19
C LYS A 42 18.48 -5.18 -11.98
N SER A 43 17.22 -4.81 -12.19
CA SER A 43 16.26 -4.64 -11.10
C SER A 43 15.61 -5.97 -10.68
N VAL A 44 15.18 -6.02 -9.42
CA VAL A 44 14.26 -7.01 -8.89
C VAL A 44 13.04 -6.24 -8.40
N VAL A 45 11.89 -6.48 -9.03
CA VAL A 45 10.62 -5.86 -8.64
C VAL A 45 9.78 -6.89 -7.91
N TYR A 46 9.30 -6.54 -6.72
CA TYR A 46 8.31 -7.33 -6.01
C TYR A 46 6.90 -6.88 -6.40
N LEU A 47 6.10 -7.79 -6.98
CA LEU A 47 4.71 -7.52 -7.37
C LEU A 47 3.78 -7.61 -6.17
N CYS A 48 3.24 -6.45 -5.78
CA CYS A 48 2.29 -6.31 -4.69
C CYS A 48 0.86 -6.61 -5.14
N GLU A 49 0.56 -6.34 -6.41
CA GLU A 49 -0.75 -6.61 -7.02
C GLU A 49 -0.58 -6.94 -8.51
N HIS A 50 -1.31 -7.95 -8.98
CA HIS A 50 -1.49 -8.25 -10.39
C HIS A 50 -2.92 -8.72 -10.65
N ASN A 51 -3.64 -8.00 -11.52
CA ASN A 51 -4.99 -8.32 -11.95
C ASN A 51 -5.19 -7.92 -13.42
N GLU A 52 -6.38 -8.14 -13.97
CA GLU A 52 -6.69 -7.85 -15.37
C GLU A 52 -6.60 -6.35 -15.75
N ASN A 53 -6.61 -5.44 -14.77
CA ASN A 53 -6.48 -4.01 -14.99
C ASN A 53 -5.02 -3.55 -15.03
N GLY A 54 -4.08 -4.37 -14.54
CA GLY A 54 -2.67 -4.06 -14.52
C GLY A 54 -1.92 -4.68 -13.35
N ALA A 55 -0.70 -4.20 -13.15
CA ALA A 55 0.17 -4.65 -12.06
C ALA A 55 0.80 -3.47 -11.32
N LEU A 56 1.07 -3.67 -10.04
CA LEU A 56 1.81 -2.76 -9.18
C LEU A 56 2.96 -3.50 -8.49
N GLY A 57 4.15 -2.91 -8.53
CA GLY A 57 5.32 -3.48 -7.88
C GLY A 57 6.28 -2.44 -7.32
N LEU A 58 7.16 -2.91 -6.43
CA LEU A 58 8.22 -2.12 -5.82
C LEU A 58 9.57 -2.72 -6.17
N MET A 59 10.48 -1.91 -6.72
CA MET A 59 11.88 -2.28 -6.85
C MET A 59 12.52 -2.45 -5.46
N ILE A 60 13.08 -3.62 -5.20
CA ILE A 60 13.65 -3.97 -3.89
C ILE A 60 15.18 -3.93 -3.87
N ASN A 61 15.86 -3.69 -4.99
CA ASN A 61 17.32 -3.77 -5.07
C ASN A 61 18.01 -2.49 -5.57
N LYS A 62 17.30 -1.36 -5.56
CA LYS A 62 17.82 -0.04 -5.96
C LYS A 62 17.79 0.89 -4.73
N PRO A 63 18.87 0.98 -3.94
CA PRO A 63 18.93 1.91 -2.83
C PRO A 63 19.00 3.35 -3.36
N SER A 64 18.37 4.28 -2.65
CA SER A 64 18.57 5.73 -2.84
C SER A 64 19.70 6.25 -1.96
N ASP A 65 20.07 7.51 -2.12
CA ASP A 65 21.05 8.18 -1.27
C ASP A 65 20.51 8.56 0.13
N PHE A 66 19.23 8.26 0.42
CA PHE A 66 18.59 8.55 1.70
C PHE A 66 18.59 7.32 2.60
N SER A 67 19.01 7.48 3.86
CA SER A 67 18.80 6.48 4.92
C SER A 67 17.42 6.65 5.59
N LEU A 68 16.91 5.61 6.25
CA LEU A 68 15.72 5.71 7.09
C LEU A 68 15.84 6.77 8.18
N LYS A 69 17.01 6.95 8.81
CA LYS A 69 17.21 8.02 9.80
C LYS A 69 16.87 9.40 9.24
N HIS A 70 17.48 9.76 8.11
CA HIS A 70 17.19 11.02 7.40
C HIS A 70 15.72 11.15 6.98
N LEU A 71 15.06 10.04 6.59
CA LEU A 71 13.63 10.05 6.28
C LEU A 71 12.80 10.40 7.53
N PHE A 72 13.07 9.74 8.66
CA PHE A 72 12.37 9.97 9.93
C PHE A 72 12.58 11.39 10.46
N GLU A 73 13.78 11.95 10.32
CA GLU A 73 14.07 13.34 10.64
C GLU A 73 13.25 14.31 9.78
N LYS A 74 13.14 14.07 8.46
CA LYS A 74 12.32 14.88 7.54
C LYS A 74 10.84 14.87 7.89
N VAL A 75 10.31 13.73 8.35
CA VAL A 75 8.91 13.62 8.78
C VAL A 75 8.71 13.93 10.26
N GLU A 76 9.73 14.49 10.94
CA GLU A 76 9.68 14.91 12.35
C GLU A 76 9.26 13.78 13.31
N LEU A 77 9.71 12.55 13.06
CA LEU A 77 9.45 11.40 13.91
C LEU A 77 10.74 10.86 14.55
N PRO A 78 10.75 10.54 15.86
CA PRO A 78 11.90 9.93 16.49
C PRO A 78 12.07 8.48 16.01
N LEU A 79 13.23 8.12 15.45
CA LEU A 79 13.52 6.73 15.15
C LEU A 79 14.02 6.01 16.42
N GLY A 80 13.10 5.39 17.15
CA GLY A 80 13.40 4.61 18.37
C GLY A 80 14.14 3.28 18.13
N ARG A 81 14.46 2.95 16.87
CA ARG A 81 15.15 1.73 16.46
C ARG A 81 16.50 2.03 15.80
N ALA A 82 17.58 1.78 16.55
CA ALA A 82 18.93 1.99 16.05
C ALA A 82 19.31 1.02 14.91
N ASP A 83 18.75 -0.18 14.89
CA ASP A 83 18.95 -1.22 13.87
C ASP A 83 18.42 -0.82 12.47
N LEU A 84 17.50 0.16 12.42
CA LEU A 84 16.97 0.69 11.17
C LEU A 84 17.68 1.95 10.68
N ALA A 85 18.43 2.65 11.54
CA ALA A 85 18.89 4.00 11.25
C ALA A 85 19.70 4.12 9.95
N ASP A 86 20.59 3.17 9.74
CA ASP A 86 21.51 3.14 8.59
C ASP A 86 20.94 2.40 7.37
N GLN A 87 19.74 1.83 7.46
CA GLN A 87 19.13 1.15 6.32
C GLN A 87 18.74 2.18 5.23
N PRO A 88 18.95 1.85 3.94
CA PRO A 88 18.59 2.75 2.87
C PRO A 88 17.08 2.79 2.65
N VAL A 89 16.58 3.93 2.19
CA VAL A 89 15.31 4.04 1.49
C VAL A 89 15.53 3.61 0.05
N PHE A 90 14.63 2.83 -0.52
CA PHE A 90 14.74 2.28 -1.87
C PHE A 90 14.05 3.18 -2.89
N GLN A 91 14.50 3.13 -4.14
CA GLN A 91 13.75 3.62 -5.28
C GLN A 91 12.78 2.51 -5.69
N GLY A 92 11.49 2.68 -5.45
CA GLY A 92 10.47 1.65 -5.71
C GLY A 92 9.97 1.64 -7.17
N GLY A 93 10.16 2.75 -7.89
CA GLY A 93 9.87 2.86 -9.32
C GLY A 93 9.79 4.30 -9.80
N PRO A 94 9.54 4.53 -11.10
CA PRO A 94 9.56 5.86 -11.71
C PRO A 94 8.32 6.70 -11.38
N LEU A 95 7.25 6.10 -10.89
CA LEU A 95 6.00 6.80 -10.63
C LEU A 95 5.93 7.27 -9.19
N GLN A 96 5.43 8.50 -8.99
CA GLN A 96 5.20 9.10 -7.68
C GLN A 96 6.44 9.02 -6.76
N THR A 97 7.61 9.42 -7.27
CA THR A 97 8.91 9.34 -6.56
C THR A 97 8.99 10.14 -5.26
N GLU A 98 8.00 11.00 -4.98
CA GLU A 98 7.88 11.74 -3.72
C GLU A 98 7.04 11.01 -2.66
N HIS A 99 6.31 9.97 -3.06
CA HIS A 99 5.43 9.21 -2.17
C HIS A 99 6.13 7.98 -1.62
N GLY A 100 6.04 7.80 -0.30
CA GLY A 100 6.61 6.67 0.42
C GLY A 100 5.68 5.46 0.47
N PHE A 101 6.25 4.28 0.21
CA PHE A 101 5.62 2.99 0.36
C PHE A 101 6.40 2.18 1.40
N VAL A 102 5.68 1.52 2.31
CA VAL A 102 6.28 0.69 3.36
C VAL A 102 5.79 -0.73 3.18
N LEU A 103 6.70 -1.62 2.76
CA LEU A 103 6.44 -3.05 2.70
C LEU A 103 6.87 -3.69 4.03
N HIS A 104 6.00 -4.45 4.67
CA HIS A 104 6.26 -5.05 5.97
C HIS A 104 5.57 -6.40 6.14
N ASP A 105 6.00 -7.17 7.14
CA ASP A 105 5.26 -8.38 7.55
C ASP A 105 3.85 -8.00 8.02
N ALA A 106 2.87 -8.85 7.74
CA ALA A 106 1.52 -8.68 8.25
C ALA A 106 1.54 -8.66 9.79
N MET A 107 0.81 -7.71 10.37
CA MET A 107 0.75 -7.58 11.83
C MET A 107 -0.08 -8.73 12.41
N SER A 108 0.47 -9.47 13.37
CA SER A 108 -0.28 -10.53 14.07
C SER A 108 -1.48 -9.94 14.85
N GLU A 109 -2.60 -10.65 14.91
CA GLU A 109 -3.86 -10.22 15.57
C GLU A 109 -3.65 -9.68 17.01
N GLY A 110 -2.71 -10.25 17.78
CA GLY A 110 -2.41 -9.77 19.14
C GLY A 110 -1.81 -8.36 19.21
N VAL A 111 -1.12 -7.92 18.16
CA VAL A 111 -0.56 -6.55 18.06
C VAL A 111 -1.57 -5.59 17.44
N LEU A 112 -2.41 -6.07 16.52
CA LEU A 112 -3.54 -5.32 15.94
C LEU A 112 -4.51 -4.84 17.04
N ALA A 113 -4.89 -5.72 17.98
CA ALA A 113 -5.79 -5.38 19.09
C ALA A 113 -5.21 -4.29 20.02
N GLY A 114 -3.89 -4.26 20.20
CA GLY A 114 -3.22 -3.22 20.99
C GLY A 114 -3.18 -1.87 20.28
N LEU A 115 -2.90 -1.87 18.97
CA LEU A 115 -2.82 -0.65 18.15
C LEU A 115 -4.19 -0.03 17.87
N SER A 116 -5.23 -0.83 17.64
CA SER A 116 -6.60 -0.35 17.46
C SER A 116 -7.12 0.36 18.71
N ALA A 117 -6.89 -0.21 19.90
CA ALA A 117 -7.24 0.41 21.17
C ALA A 117 -6.51 1.76 21.38
N VAL A 118 -5.20 1.83 21.12
CA VAL A 118 -4.42 3.07 21.23
C VAL A 118 -4.90 4.12 20.21
N ARG A 119 -5.27 3.72 18.99
CA ARG A 119 -5.81 4.62 17.95
C ARG A 119 -7.17 5.20 18.33
N VAL A 120 -8.08 4.37 18.81
CA VAL A 120 -9.39 4.81 19.31
C VAL A 120 -9.20 5.81 20.44
N GLN A 121 -8.31 5.49 21.40
CA GLN A 121 -8.03 6.37 22.53
C GLN A 121 -7.35 7.68 22.11
N ARG A 122 -6.41 7.66 21.16
CA ARG A 122 -5.76 8.88 20.62
C ARG A 122 -6.70 9.72 19.76
N ARG A 123 -7.59 9.11 18.96
CA ARG A 123 -8.64 9.82 18.21
C ARG A 123 -9.63 10.48 19.16
N GLN A 124 -10.09 9.76 20.19
CA GLN A 124 -10.95 10.31 21.25
C GLN A 124 -10.25 11.45 22.00
N MET A 125 -8.97 11.29 22.36
CA MET A 125 -8.19 12.33 23.03
C MET A 125 -7.99 13.57 22.14
N ARG A 126 -7.60 13.40 20.87
CA ARG A 126 -7.46 14.51 19.91
C ARG A 126 -8.77 15.24 19.70
N ARG A 127 -9.89 14.53 19.62
CA ARG A 127 -11.22 15.11 19.52
C ARG A 127 -11.57 15.94 20.74
N ARG A 128 -11.31 15.44 21.95
CA ARG A 128 -11.53 16.20 23.20
C ARG A 128 -10.63 17.43 23.31
N ILE A 129 -9.39 17.36 22.84
CA ILE A 129 -8.47 18.50 22.80
C ILE A 129 -8.97 19.55 21.79
N ALA A 130 -9.45 19.13 20.62
CA ALA A 130 -10.02 20.02 19.61
C ALA A 130 -11.31 20.70 20.10
N GLU A 131 -12.23 19.93 20.70
CA GLU A 131 -13.48 20.44 21.30
C GLU A 131 -13.18 21.44 22.43
N ALA A 132 -12.20 21.15 23.29
CA ALA A 132 -11.79 22.07 24.36
C ALA A 132 -11.12 23.34 23.81
N ALA A 133 -10.36 23.25 22.71
CA ALA A 133 -9.74 24.40 22.07
C ALA A 133 -10.80 25.31 21.41
N GLU A 134 -11.82 24.75 20.75
CA GLU A 134 -12.95 25.52 20.21
C GLU A 134 -13.73 26.24 21.32
N GLN A 135 -13.99 25.55 22.43
CA GLN A 135 -14.73 26.11 23.57
C GLN A 135 -14.00 27.30 24.21
N LEU A 136 -12.66 27.22 24.31
CA LEU A 136 -11.83 28.32 24.78
C LEU A 136 -11.81 29.51 23.81
N VAL A 137 -11.83 29.27 22.49
CA VAL A 137 -11.93 30.33 21.48
C VAL A 137 -13.28 31.04 21.59
N GLU A 138 -14.38 30.31 21.73
CA GLU A 138 -15.70 30.93 21.94
C GLU A 138 -15.78 31.73 23.25
N GLU A 139 -15.22 31.23 24.36
CA GLU A 139 -15.19 31.95 25.63
C GLU A 139 -14.39 33.26 25.54
N VAL A 140 -13.25 33.25 24.85
CA VAL A 140 -12.43 34.46 24.64
C VAL A 140 -13.17 35.47 23.75
N LEU A 141 -13.79 35.03 22.66
CA LEU A 141 -14.58 35.90 21.78
C LEU A 141 -15.78 36.50 22.51
N ALA A 142 -16.46 35.73 23.37
CA ALA A 142 -17.57 36.22 24.19
C ALA A 142 -17.12 37.25 25.24
N ALA A 143 -15.92 37.09 25.80
CA ALA A 143 -15.34 38.05 26.75
C ALA A 143 -14.96 39.38 26.06
N GLU A 144 -14.50 39.34 24.80
CA GLU A 144 -14.19 40.53 24.01
C GLU A 144 -15.45 41.27 23.50
N ALA A 145 -16.52 40.53 23.19
CA ALA A 145 -17.81 41.10 22.79
C ALA A 145 -18.52 41.88 23.92
N GLY A 146 -18.11 41.69 25.18
CA GLY A 146 -18.66 42.38 26.35
C GLY A 146 -18.17 43.82 26.57
N HIS A 147 -17.27 44.36 25.73
CA HIS A 147 -16.62 45.66 25.96
C HIS A 147 -16.94 46.78 24.95
N GLY A 148 -17.96 46.63 24.08
CA GLY A 148 -18.31 47.64 23.07
C GLY A 148 -19.76 48.10 23.14
N GLU A 149 -20.10 49.02 24.05
CA GLU A 149 -21.29 49.86 23.89
C GLU A 149 -21.01 50.97 22.86
N GLY A 150 -21.80 51.06 21.79
CA GLY A 150 -21.80 52.26 20.94
C GLY A 150 -22.34 52.10 19.52
N GLU A 151 -23.59 52.53 19.35
CA GLU A 151 -24.18 53.06 18.11
C GLU A 151 -24.84 52.08 17.12
N ARG A 152 -26.18 52.09 17.17
CA ARG A 152 -27.11 51.44 16.24
C ARG A 152 -27.36 52.32 15.01
N VAL A 153 -27.36 51.72 13.82
CA VAL A 153 -28.17 52.19 12.69
C VAL A 153 -28.87 50.99 12.05
N ALA A 154 -30.19 51.13 11.90
CA ALA A 154 -31.11 50.14 11.38
C ALA A 154 -31.02 49.99 9.86
N ALA A 155 -31.17 48.76 9.37
CA ALA A 155 -31.60 48.49 8.00
C ALA A 155 -32.61 47.33 8.00
N GLN A 156 -33.67 47.55 7.24
CA GLN A 156 -34.94 46.83 7.24
C GLN A 156 -34.92 45.51 6.47
N ASP A 157 -35.77 44.62 6.98
CA ASP A 157 -36.44 43.43 6.44
C ASP A 157 -36.58 43.32 4.91
N VAL A 158 -36.24 42.15 4.37
CA VAL A 158 -37.01 41.48 3.31
C VAL A 158 -37.04 39.98 3.60
N ASP A 159 -38.26 39.49 3.83
CA ASP A 159 -38.68 38.10 4.03
C ASP A 159 -38.80 37.37 2.68
N LEU A 160 -38.34 36.11 2.60
CA LEU A 160 -38.77 35.12 1.59
C LEU A 160 -38.38 33.69 2.00
N GLN A 161 -39.29 33.08 2.78
CA GLN A 161 -39.87 31.75 2.57
C GLN A 161 -38.96 30.52 2.35
N SER A 162 -38.87 29.72 3.43
CA SER A 162 -39.30 28.31 3.52
C SER A 162 -39.12 27.40 2.29
N GLN A 163 -38.19 26.46 2.40
CA GLN A 163 -38.37 25.09 1.91
C GLN A 163 -37.46 24.13 2.68
N ALA A 164 -38.05 23.42 3.63
CA ALA A 164 -37.44 22.30 4.34
C ALA A 164 -37.25 21.10 3.39
N ARG A 165 -36.05 20.51 3.39
CA ARG A 165 -35.83 19.12 2.94
C ARG A 165 -35.90 18.19 4.16
N PRO A 166 -36.52 17.01 4.05
CA PRO A 166 -36.65 16.09 5.16
C PRO A 166 -35.30 15.44 5.52
N PRO A 167 -35.14 14.93 6.76
CA PRO A 167 -34.00 14.10 7.12
C PRO A 167 -34.12 12.76 6.38
N VAL A 168 -33.05 12.31 5.74
CA VAL A 168 -32.97 10.96 5.18
C VAL A 168 -32.86 10.01 6.38
N GLU A 169 -33.94 9.29 6.65
CA GLU A 169 -34.00 8.22 7.64
C GLU A 169 -33.04 7.09 7.24
N GLY A 170 -32.39 6.52 8.25
CA GLY A 170 -31.45 5.41 8.10
C GLY A 170 -32.11 4.19 7.46
N GLY A 171 -31.54 3.77 6.34
CA GLY A 171 -31.58 2.38 5.92
C GLY A 171 -30.36 1.68 6.49
N ASP A 172 -30.58 0.65 7.32
CA ASP A 172 -29.64 -0.45 7.52
C ASP A 172 -29.38 -1.09 6.14
N GLU A 173 -28.36 -0.58 5.43
CA GLU A 173 -27.77 -1.29 4.31
C GLU A 173 -26.66 -2.15 4.93
N PRO A 174 -26.79 -3.49 4.94
CA PRO A 174 -25.71 -4.33 5.43
C PRO A 174 -24.53 -4.12 4.49
N ALA A 175 -23.45 -3.53 5.03
CA ALA A 175 -22.17 -3.43 4.35
C ALA A 175 -21.81 -4.81 3.77
N PRO A 176 -21.22 -4.86 2.56
CA PRO A 176 -20.81 -6.14 1.99
C PRO A 176 -19.89 -6.82 3.00
N GLU A 177 -20.17 -8.09 3.28
CA GLU A 177 -19.31 -9.00 4.05
C GLU A 177 -18.03 -9.25 3.24
N ASP A 178 -17.19 -8.22 3.13
CA ASP A 178 -15.81 -8.39 2.69
C ASP A 178 -15.03 -8.93 3.89
N ASP A 179 -14.32 -10.04 3.67
CA ASP A 179 -13.24 -10.57 4.53
C ASP A 179 -12.05 -9.57 4.66
N ALA A 180 -12.32 -8.27 4.68
CA ALA A 180 -11.40 -7.19 4.98
C ALA A 180 -11.15 -7.16 6.50
N ALA A 181 -10.40 -8.14 6.98
CA ALA A 181 -9.81 -8.09 8.31
C ALA A 181 -9.17 -6.71 8.52
N GLU A 182 -9.68 -5.98 9.52
CA GLU A 182 -9.33 -4.59 9.84
C GLU A 182 -7.81 -4.39 9.78
N SER A 183 -7.33 -3.61 8.80
CA SER A 183 -5.88 -3.38 8.66
C SER A 183 -5.36 -2.57 9.84
N ALA A 184 -4.13 -2.87 10.28
CA ALA A 184 -3.46 -2.14 11.34
C ALA A 184 -3.33 -0.65 11.03
N TYR A 185 -3.29 -0.27 9.75
CA TYR A 185 -2.97 1.07 9.26
C TYR A 185 -4.06 1.60 8.31
N ALA A 186 -4.13 2.94 8.18
CA ALA A 186 -5.22 3.63 7.48
C ALA A 186 -5.25 3.37 5.95
N SER A 187 -4.12 3.03 5.34
CA SER A 187 -4.04 2.75 3.90
C SER A 187 -3.05 1.62 3.63
N THR A 188 -3.54 0.39 3.73
CA THR A 188 -2.76 -0.84 3.56
C THR A 188 -3.38 -1.74 2.52
N LEU A 189 -2.54 -2.20 1.59
CA LEU A 189 -2.83 -3.31 0.69
C LEU A 189 -2.24 -4.59 1.29
N ARG A 190 -3.08 -5.59 1.54
CA ARG A 190 -2.63 -6.94 1.94
C ARG A 190 -2.24 -7.71 0.70
N ILE A 191 -1.06 -8.33 0.71
CA ILE A 191 -0.60 -9.14 -0.42
C ILE A 191 -0.99 -10.60 -0.16
N PRO A 192 -1.94 -11.17 -0.94
CA PRO A 192 -2.40 -12.54 -0.73
C PRO A 192 -1.25 -13.55 -0.78
N SER A 193 -1.32 -14.57 0.07
CA SER A 193 -0.38 -15.70 0.11
C SER A 193 1.09 -15.35 0.46
N GLY A 194 1.47 -14.07 0.55
CA GLY A 194 2.83 -13.64 0.88
C GLY A 194 3.05 -13.33 2.37
N GLY A 195 1.98 -13.13 3.14
CA GLY A 195 2.08 -12.70 4.54
C GLY A 195 2.69 -11.30 4.70
N LEU A 196 2.73 -10.52 3.61
CA LEU A 196 3.24 -9.16 3.57
C LEU A 196 2.09 -8.17 3.36
N GLU A 197 2.32 -6.95 3.81
CA GLU A 197 1.43 -5.82 3.70
C GLU A 197 2.22 -4.62 3.16
N MET A 198 1.60 -3.86 2.25
CA MET A 198 2.13 -2.61 1.72
C MET A 198 1.29 -1.45 2.23
N THR A 199 1.89 -0.53 2.97
CA THR A 199 1.22 0.61 3.57
C THR A 199 1.76 1.92 2.99
N THR A 200 0.85 2.85 2.67
CA THR A 200 1.19 4.21 2.16
C THR A 200 0.90 5.30 3.19
N SER A 201 0.24 4.97 4.30
CA SER A 201 -0.11 5.91 5.35
C SER A 201 1.05 6.16 6.32
N ARG A 202 1.21 7.42 6.77
CA ARG A 202 2.26 7.85 7.70
C ARG A 202 2.20 7.14 9.07
N ASP A 203 1.04 6.63 9.45
CA ASP A 203 0.80 5.98 10.74
C ASP A 203 1.66 4.71 10.96
N VAL A 204 2.12 4.03 9.90
CA VAL A 204 3.11 2.94 10.02
C VAL A 204 4.46 3.46 10.49
N LEU A 205 4.89 4.63 10.01
CA LEU A 205 6.14 5.27 10.44
C LEU A 205 6.02 5.74 11.89
N GLU A 206 4.86 6.25 12.31
CA GLU A 206 4.57 6.59 13.71
C GLU A 206 4.61 5.35 14.63
N ALA A 207 4.08 4.22 14.15
CA ALA A 207 4.15 2.96 14.88
C ALA A 207 5.61 2.49 15.03
N VAL A 208 6.40 2.56 13.96
CA VAL A 208 7.85 2.25 13.99
C VAL A 208 8.59 3.17 14.96
N ALA A 209 8.30 4.47 14.93
CA ALA A 209 8.89 5.48 15.82
C ALA A 209 8.63 5.18 17.30
N SER A 210 7.42 4.69 17.62
CA SER A 210 7.01 4.34 18.97
C SER A 210 7.38 2.92 19.41
N GLY A 211 8.04 2.14 18.54
CA GLY A 211 8.41 0.75 18.81
C GLY A 211 7.26 -0.26 18.69
N ALA A 212 6.07 0.19 18.28
CA ALA A 212 4.89 -0.66 18.09
C ALA A 212 4.65 -1.05 16.61
N GLY A 213 5.57 -0.68 15.72
CA GLY A 213 5.52 -0.98 14.29
C GLY A 213 6.02 -2.39 13.94
N PRO A 214 6.02 -2.74 12.64
CA PRO A 214 6.44 -4.06 12.18
C PRO A 214 7.93 -4.31 12.45
N ARG A 215 8.25 -5.59 12.72
CA ARG A 215 9.63 -6.04 13.00
C ARG A 215 10.53 -5.84 11.79
N ARG A 216 10.12 -6.35 10.63
CA ARG A 216 10.82 -6.18 9.36
C ARG A 216 10.02 -5.24 8.47
N LEU A 217 10.71 -4.29 7.85
CA LEU A 217 10.11 -3.39 6.88
C LEU A 217 11.13 -2.94 5.85
N LEU A 218 10.63 -2.58 4.68
CA LEU A 218 11.35 -1.95 3.60
C LEU A 218 10.59 -0.68 3.25
N VAL A 219 11.28 0.46 3.19
CA VAL A 219 10.69 1.73 2.73
C VAL A 219 11.23 2.04 1.35
N SER A 220 10.32 2.33 0.41
CA SER A 220 10.66 2.81 -0.91
C SER A 220 9.97 4.13 -1.21
N LEU A 221 10.53 4.90 -2.13
CA LEU A 221 9.93 6.06 -2.75
C LEU A 221 9.52 5.74 -4.18
N GLY A 222 8.27 6.03 -4.52
CA GLY A 222 7.66 5.65 -5.78
C GLY A 222 7.40 4.15 -5.93
N TYR A 223 6.80 3.81 -7.07
CA TYR A 223 6.44 2.44 -7.44
C TYR A 223 6.51 2.24 -8.95
N ALA A 224 6.56 0.99 -9.38
CA ALA A 224 6.41 0.57 -10.76
C ALA A 224 4.96 0.12 -11.00
N SER A 225 4.43 0.46 -12.17
CA SER A 225 3.09 0.09 -12.57
C SER A 225 3.09 -0.36 -14.02
N TRP A 226 2.30 -1.38 -14.30
CA TRP A 226 2.00 -1.84 -15.65
C TRP A 226 0.52 -1.64 -15.92
N GLY A 227 0.20 -1.12 -17.11
CA GLY A 227 -1.18 -1.07 -17.60
C GLY A 227 -1.69 -2.46 -17.96
N GLN A 228 -2.99 -2.54 -18.24
CA GLN A 228 -3.64 -3.77 -18.71
C GLN A 228 -2.88 -4.41 -19.89
N GLY A 229 -2.48 -5.68 -19.72
CA GLY A 229 -1.79 -6.47 -20.75
C GLY A 229 -0.34 -6.08 -21.02
N GLN A 230 0.18 -5.03 -20.38
CA GLN A 230 1.54 -4.54 -20.61
C GLN A 230 2.56 -5.51 -20.03
N LEU A 231 2.37 -5.96 -18.79
CA LEU A 231 3.28 -6.90 -18.14
C LEU A 231 3.36 -8.22 -18.91
N GLU A 232 2.23 -8.74 -19.38
CA GLU A 232 2.15 -9.95 -20.18
C GLU A 232 2.86 -9.80 -21.53
N SER A 233 2.75 -8.63 -22.15
CA SER A 233 3.49 -8.32 -23.38
C SER A 233 5.00 -8.32 -23.13
N GLU A 234 5.45 -7.67 -22.04
CA GLU A 234 6.86 -7.63 -21.67
C GLU A 234 7.42 -9.01 -21.26
N LEU A 235 6.58 -9.87 -20.66
CA LEU A 235 6.93 -11.27 -20.38
C LEU A 235 7.06 -12.09 -21.68
N ALA A 236 6.17 -11.88 -22.66
CA ALA A 236 6.23 -12.54 -23.96
C ALA A 236 7.48 -12.12 -24.77
N GLU A 237 7.96 -10.89 -24.56
CA GLU A 237 9.19 -10.37 -25.15
C GLU A 237 10.47 -10.83 -24.43
N ASN A 238 10.35 -11.58 -23.32
CA ASN A 238 11.46 -12.03 -22.47
C ASN A 238 12.23 -10.87 -21.80
N ASN A 239 11.57 -9.76 -21.51
CA ASN A 239 12.18 -8.65 -20.76
C ASN A 239 12.33 -8.99 -19.26
N TRP A 240 11.42 -9.83 -18.75
CA TRP A 240 11.35 -10.22 -17.33
C TRP A 240 11.34 -11.74 -17.16
N LEU A 241 12.04 -12.20 -16.12
CA LEU A 241 11.84 -13.54 -15.56
C LEU A 241 10.94 -13.42 -14.33
N THR A 242 10.07 -14.41 -14.11
CA THR A 242 9.16 -14.46 -12.95
C THR A 242 9.54 -15.59 -12.01
N VAL A 243 9.52 -15.33 -10.70
CA VAL A 243 9.68 -16.37 -9.67
C VAL A 243 8.83 -16.05 -8.46
N SER A 244 8.31 -17.06 -7.76
CA SER A 244 7.57 -16.83 -6.52
C SER A 244 8.45 -16.10 -5.50
N ALA A 245 7.86 -15.11 -4.82
CA ALA A 245 8.61 -14.27 -3.91
C ALA A 245 8.98 -15.02 -2.63
N ASP A 246 10.20 -14.79 -2.16
CA ASP A 246 10.69 -15.22 -0.85
C ASP A 246 11.03 -13.97 -0.04
N ALA A 247 10.37 -13.78 1.10
CA ALA A 247 10.55 -12.62 1.96
C ALA A 247 12.01 -12.47 2.47
N SER A 248 12.78 -13.55 2.54
CA SER A 248 14.21 -13.47 2.91
C SER A 248 15.05 -12.72 1.88
N VAL A 249 14.63 -12.70 0.61
CA VAL A 249 15.27 -11.87 -0.43
C VAL A 249 14.99 -10.39 -0.19
N ILE A 250 13.83 -10.05 0.37
CA ILE A 250 13.39 -8.67 0.63
C ILE A 250 14.02 -8.12 1.91
N PHE A 251 14.08 -8.91 2.98
CA PHE A 251 14.46 -8.40 4.31
C PHE A 251 15.83 -8.85 4.79
N ASP A 252 16.26 -10.08 4.46
CA ASP A 252 17.45 -10.70 5.05
C ASP A 252 18.67 -10.66 4.10
N THR A 253 18.43 -10.50 2.80
CA THR A 253 19.47 -10.49 1.77
C THR A 253 20.04 -9.08 1.56
N PRO A 254 21.38 -8.91 1.60
CA PRO A 254 22.05 -7.65 1.25
C PRO A 254 21.65 -7.16 -0.14
N VAL A 255 21.49 -5.85 -0.30
CA VAL A 255 20.88 -5.24 -1.50
C VAL A 255 21.57 -5.65 -2.80
N GLU A 256 22.90 -5.71 -2.80
CA GLU A 256 23.73 -6.07 -3.95
C GLU A 256 23.54 -7.54 -4.37
N GLN A 257 23.10 -8.39 -3.44
CA GLN A 257 22.92 -9.82 -3.65
C GLN A 257 21.47 -10.19 -4.01
N ARG A 258 20.51 -9.26 -3.90
CA ARG A 258 19.09 -9.57 -4.14
C ARG A 258 18.82 -10.07 -5.55
N TYR A 259 19.50 -9.49 -6.55
CA TYR A 259 19.37 -9.90 -7.94
C TYR A 259 19.84 -11.35 -8.17
N SER A 260 21.05 -11.68 -7.74
CA SER A 260 21.60 -13.04 -7.90
C SER A 260 20.86 -14.07 -7.05
N ARG A 261 20.37 -13.67 -5.86
CA ARG A 261 19.51 -14.52 -5.03
C ARG A 261 18.16 -14.79 -5.65
N ALA A 262 17.51 -13.78 -6.24
CA ALA A 262 16.25 -13.97 -6.96
C ALA A 262 16.42 -14.92 -8.16
N LEU A 263 17.51 -14.77 -8.93
CA LEU A 263 17.82 -15.72 -10.02
C LEU A 263 18.06 -17.14 -9.51
N SER A 264 18.71 -17.29 -8.35
CA SER A 264 18.99 -18.60 -7.75
C SER A 264 17.71 -19.34 -7.35
N LEU A 265 16.60 -18.64 -7.05
CA LEU A 265 15.30 -19.26 -6.80
C LEU A 265 14.74 -19.99 -8.03
N LEU A 266 15.12 -19.55 -9.25
CA LEU A 266 14.81 -20.25 -10.50
C LEU A 266 15.76 -21.41 -10.81
N GLY A 267 16.76 -21.65 -9.96
CA GLY A 267 17.87 -22.54 -10.28
C GLY A 267 18.80 -21.96 -11.37
N ILE A 268 18.70 -20.66 -11.65
CA ILE A 268 19.51 -19.97 -12.65
C ILE A 268 20.62 -19.17 -11.96
N SER A 269 21.79 -19.15 -12.56
CA SER A 269 22.92 -18.34 -12.12
C SER A 269 23.14 -17.19 -13.11
N GLU A 270 23.55 -16.01 -12.62
CA GLU A 270 23.73 -14.80 -13.44
C GLU A 270 24.66 -15.03 -14.65
N TYR A 271 25.70 -15.85 -14.50
CA TYR A 271 26.62 -16.17 -15.60
C TYR A 271 25.96 -16.94 -16.76
N MET A 272 24.85 -17.64 -16.52
CA MET A 272 24.11 -18.34 -17.58
C MET A 272 23.31 -17.39 -18.45
N LEU A 273 23.06 -16.16 -17.96
CA LEU A 273 22.31 -15.12 -18.65
C LEU A 273 23.22 -14.01 -19.22
N SER A 274 24.50 -14.03 -18.87
CA SER A 274 25.51 -13.13 -19.42
C SER A 274 25.84 -13.53 -20.86
N GLN A 275 25.53 -12.64 -21.82
CA GLN A 275 25.92 -12.79 -23.24
C GLN A 275 27.45 -12.69 -23.48
N GLN A 276 28.26 -12.58 -22.43
CA GLN A 276 29.72 -12.63 -22.52
C GLN A 276 30.23 -14.04 -22.16
N ALA A 277 30.16 -14.94 -23.13
CA ALA A 277 31.04 -16.10 -23.18
C ALA A 277 32.48 -15.62 -23.32
N GLY A 278 33.20 -15.45 -22.21
CA GLY A 278 34.63 -15.17 -22.21
C GLY A 278 35.40 -16.38 -22.74
N HIS A 279 35.90 -16.30 -23.97
CA HIS A 279 36.96 -17.18 -24.46
C HIS A 279 38.30 -16.73 -23.86
N ALA A 280 38.98 -17.66 -23.17
CA ALA A 280 40.44 -17.67 -23.03
C ALA A 280 40.91 -19.12 -23.11
#